data_AF-A0AAD6MCH1-F1
#
_entry.id   AF-A0AAD6MCH1-F1
#
_cell.length_a   1.000
_cell.length_b   1.000
_cell.length_c   1.000
_cell.angle_alpha   90.00
_cell.angle_beta   90.00
_cell.angle_gamma   90.00
#
_symmetry.space_group_name_H-M   'P 1'
#
loop_
_entity.id
_entity.type
_entity.pdbx_description
1 polymer ?
#
loop_
_entity_poly.entity_id
_entity_poly.type
_entity_poly.pdbx_seq_one_letter_code
_entity_poly.pdbx_strand_id
1 'polypeptide(L)'
;MPQLCDLAIHVNGQQIFFLNQKILSAYSGKLKKIIGQEKRKSQIKNLSIGIDNFPGGPDGFEMVSRFCYNHGKIKITVSNVALLHCCAVFLGMTENLSPGNLLKQTETFLDGMIHWSWHDIIASLKSCESFFTYSDTSELVEKLVFSLLEKLAQNSDIATLIASSSSSSSSPETASRFRFSSSSKTTPESSKPGSSSKQWWFDDLIILPPMIIEKVIANMGACGTDNNSFILTKFLLHYLKNAVLQCKGGAKGSVLYSRADYAGLAGTAVHGVSKNSFSCRGLFSVLRIVSGFGLSRDCRAKLERLIGGMLDQATLDDLLISGHDDRGVFDVNLVIRLLRIFVNSDFLSSQKLKKVGRLIDKYLCEISPDQNLETSKLLGVAESLPDSARDCFDGVYRAIDIYLEVRIANPFLLLSFLSKMA
;
A
#
# COMPACT_ATOMS: atom_id res chain seq x y z
N MET A 1 -56.43 7.23 14.74
CA MET A 1 -55.51 7.42 13.59
C MET A 1 -54.64 6.18 13.45
N PRO A 2 -54.30 5.73 12.24
CA PRO A 2 -53.32 4.65 12.08
C PRO A 2 -51.95 5.13 12.57
N GLN A 3 -51.27 4.32 13.38
CA GLN A 3 -49.89 4.57 13.80
C GLN A 3 -49.02 4.55 12.55
N LEU A 4 -48.48 5.71 12.15
CA LEU A 4 -47.67 5.85 10.93
C LEU A 4 -46.41 4.97 10.99
N CYS A 5 -45.80 4.90 12.19
CA CYS A 5 -44.70 4.01 12.51
C CYS A 5 -45.12 3.08 13.65
N ASP A 6 -44.91 1.77 13.47
CA ASP A 6 -45.24 0.70 14.41
C ASP A 6 -44.03 -0.21 14.72
N LEU A 7 -42.85 0.16 14.22
CA LEU A 7 -41.59 -0.56 14.36
C LEU A 7 -40.42 0.42 14.54
N ALA A 8 -39.56 0.16 15.52
CA ALA A 8 -38.27 0.82 15.69
C ALA A 8 -37.14 -0.16 15.33
N ILE A 9 -36.22 0.25 14.47
CA ILE A 9 -35.03 -0.55 14.10
C ILE A 9 -33.77 0.21 14.52
N HIS A 10 -32.98 -0.41 15.38
CA HIS A 10 -31.68 0.08 15.83
C HIS A 10 -30.60 -0.53 14.92
N VAL A 11 -29.87 0.31 14.18
CA VAL A 11 -28.83 -0.14 13.22
C VAL A 11 -27.45 0.12 13.81
N ASN A 12 -26.66 -0.95 13.97
CA ASN A 12 -25.29 -0.96 14.50
C ASN A 12 -25.11 -0.18 15.82
N GLY A 13 -26.18 -0.04 16.62
CA GLY A 13 -26.19 0.79 17.83
C GLY A 13 -26.07 2.31 17.61
N GLN A 14 -26.01 2.79 16.36
CA GLN A 14 -25.71 4.19 16.01
C GLN A 14 -26.96 5.04 15.78
N GLN A 15 -27.96 4.50 15.06
CA GLN A 15 -29.18 5.24 14.71
C GLN A 15 -30.42 4.35 14.88
N ILE A 16 -31.58 5.01 15.09
CA ILE A 16 -32.88 4.38 15.28
C ILE A 16 -33.83 4.88 14.20
N PHE A 17 -34.40 3.95 13.44
CA PHE A 17 -35.36 4.24 12.38
C PHE A 17 -36.77 3.85 12.83
N PHE A 18 -37.69 4.83 12.85
CA PHE A 18 -39.11 4.60 13.14
C PHE A 18 -39.86 4.39 11.82
N LEU A 19 -40.27 3.15 11.56
CA LEU A 19 -40.78 2.70 10.27
C LEU A 19 -42.09 1.90 10.41
N ASN A 20 -42.67 1.56 9.27
CA ASN A 20 -43.88 0.76 9.16
C ASN A 20 -43.54 -0.68 8.77
N GLN A 21 -43.90 -1.62 9.64
CA GLN A 21 -43.59 -3.04 9.46
C GLN A 21 -44.19 -3.64 8.20
N LYS A 22 -45.36 -3.17 7.74
CA LYS A 22 -46.04 -3.73 6.55
C LYS A 22 -45.27 -3.39 5.28
N ILE A 23 -44.78 -2.16 5.19
CA ILE A 23 -43.99 -1.67 4.05
C ILE A 23 -42.68 -2.47 3.95
N LEU A 24 -41.92 -2.56 5.05
CA LEU A 24 -40.65 -3.31 5.05
C LEU A 24 -40.85 -4.82 4.81
N SER A 25 -41.90 -5.42 5.38
CA SER A 25 -42.19 -6.86 5.20
C SER A 25 -42.68 -7.23 3.80
N ALA A 26 -43.07 -6.25 2.97
CA ALA A 26 -43.40 -6.48 1.58
C ALA A 26 -42.15 -6.70 0.72
N TYR A 27 -41.01 -6.08 1.09
CA TYR A 27 -39.78 -6.11 0.29
C TYR A 27 -38.64 -6.93 0.91
N SER A 28 -38.54 -7.05 2.25
CA SER A 28 -37.48 -7.81 2.94
C SER A 28 -37.97 -9.10 3.58
N GLY A 29 -37.41 -10.23 3.12
CA GLY A 29 -37.69 -11.55 3.68
C GLY A 29 -37.10 -11.74 5.08
N LYS A 30 -35.94 -11.15 5.36
CA LYS A 30 -35.29 -11.23 6.68
C LYS A 30 -36.07 -10.44 7.74
N LEU A 31 -36.46 -9.19 7.44
CA LEU A 31 -37.27 -8.39 8.37
C LEU A 31 -38.64 -9.04 8.62
N LYS A 32 -39.31 -9.54 7.57
CA LYS A 32 -40.58 -10.28 7.71
C LYS A 32 -40.47 -11.49 8.67
N LYS A 33 -39.35 -12.24 8.62
CA LYS A 33 -39.06 -13.35 9.54
C LYS A 33 -38.84 -12.85 10.98
N ILE A 34 -37.99 -11.84 11.19
CA ILE A 34 -37.67 -11.31 12.53
C ILE A 34 -38.93 -10.71 13.18
N ILE A 35 -39.67 -9.85 12.47
CA ILE A 35 -40.93 -9.27 12.95
C ILE A 35 -41.96 -10.36 13.29
N GLY A 36 -42.03 -11.41 12.48
CA GLY A 36 -42.90 -12.57 12.72
C GLY A 36 -42.51 -13.42 13.94
N GLN A 37 -41.22 -13.48 14.28
CA GLN A 37 -40.74 -14.12 15.51
C GLN A 37 -41.01 -13.26 16.74
N GLU A 38 -40.73 -11.96 16.66
CA GLU A 38 -40.81 -11.08 17.82
C GLU A 38 -42.25 -10.84 18.29
N LYS A 39 -43.21 -10.78 17.35
CA LYS A 39 -44.66 -10.79 17.67
C LYS A 39 -45.14 -12.03 18.42
N ARG A 40 -44.43 -13.17 18.32
CA ARG A 40 -44.79 -14.39 19.06
C ARG A 40 -44.26 -14.38 20.48
N LYS A 41 -43.16 -13.67 20.73
CA LYS A 41 -42.57 -13.50 22.08
C LYS A 41 -43.23 -12.37 22.86
N SER A 42 -43.46 -11.25 22.20
CA SER A 42 -43.83 -9.99 22.83
C SER A 42 -45.24 -9.57 22.40
N GLN A 43 -46.19 -9.60 23.35
CA GLN A 43 -47.58 -9.08 23.22
C GLN A 43 -47.63 -7.53 23.09
N ILE A 44 -46.54 -6.89 22.67
CA ILE A 44 -46.29 -5.45 22.74
C ILE A 44 -46.63 -4.81 21.39
N LYS A 45 -47.35 -3.68 21.41
CA LYS A 45 -47.82 -2.98 20.19
C LYS A 45 -46.71 -2.28 19.40
N ASN A 46 -45.62 -1.89 20.08
CA ASN A 46 -44.46 -1.23 19.47
C ASN A 46 -43.27 -2.20 19.53
N LEU A 47 -42.78 -2.64 18.37
CA LEU A 47 -41.64 -3.57 18.28
C LEU A 47 -40.33 -2.80 18.17
N SER A 48 -39.28 -3.26 18.85
CA SER A 48 -37.90 -2.76 18.72
C SER A 48 -36.98 -3.90 18.27
N ILE A 49 -36.28 -3.73 17.15
CA ILE A 49 -35.36 -4.73 16.59
C ILE A 49 -33.95 -4.14 16.51
N GLY A 50 -32.95 -4.86 17.03
CA GLY A 50 -31.53 -4.59 16.76
C GLY A 50 -31.06 -5.28 15.49
N ILE A 51 -30.29 -4.58 14.66
CA ILE A 51 -29.59 -5.14 13.50
C ILE A 51 -28.13 -4.70 13.58
N ASP A 52 -27.25 -5.67 13.81
CA ASP A 52 -25.81 -5.46 13.89
C ASP A 52 -25.14 -5.82 12.55
N ASN A 53 -23.99 -5.19 12.29
CA ASN A 53 -23.17 -5.37 11.08
C ASN A 53 -23.95 -5.17 9.76
N PHE A 54 -24.87 -4.21 9.73
CA PHE A 54 -25.58 -3.85 8.50
C PHE A 54 -24.61 -3.23 7.46
N PRO A 55 -24.64 -3.66 6.17
CA PRO A 55 -23.78 -3.10 5.14
C PRO A 55 -23.98 -1.59 4.97
N GLY A 56 -22.90 -0.82 5.06
CA GLY A 56 -22.93 0.65 5.02
C GLY A 56 -23.65 1.31 6.20
N GLY A 57 -23.90 0.56 7.28
CA GLY A 57 -24.47 1.06 8.52
C GLY A 57 -25.83 1.76 8.34
N PRO A 58 -26.09 2.83 9.11
CA PRO A 58 -27.33 3.60 9.01
C PRO A 58 -27.60 4.14 7.60
N ASP A 59 -26.58 4.58 6.86
CA ASP A 59 -26.74 5.19 5.54
C ASP A 59 -27.23 4.16 4.50
N GLY A 60 -26.65 2.95 4.51
CA GLY A 60 -27.12 1.83 3.70
C GLY A 60 -28.56 1.44 4.04
N PHE A 61 -28.90 1.42 5.33
CA PHE A 61 -30.26 1.12 5.79
C PHE A 61 -31.27 2.20 5.38
N GLU A 62 -30.87 3.48 5.43
CA GLU A 62 -31.66 4.61 4.96
C GLU A 62 -31.99 4.46 3.47
N MET A 63 -31.01 4.10 2.63
CA MET A 63 -31.25 3.87 1.19
C MET A 63 -32.28 2.75 0.94
N VAL A 64 -32.19 1.62 1.65
CA VAL A 64 -33.20 0.55 1.53
C VAL A 64 -34.56 0.99 2.06
N SER A 65 -34.60 1.78 3.14
CA SER A 65 -35.87 2.31 3.66
C SER A 65 -36.56 3.20 2.62
N ARG A 66 -35.80 4.07 1.92
CA ARG A 66 -36.30 4.89 0.81
C ARG A 66 -36.84 4.02 -0.34
N PHE A 67 -36.12 2.96 -0.73
CA PHE A 67 -36.60 2.01 -1.74
C PHE A 67 -37.96 1.39 -1.35
N CYS A 68 -38.09 0.90 -0.12
CA CYS A 68 -39.31 0.25 0.36
C CYS A 68 -40.51 1.22 0.38
N TYR A 69 -40.28 2.47 0.83
CA TYR A 69 -41.32 3.49 0.91
C TYR A 69 -41.69 4.10 -0.45
N ASN A 70 -40.75 4.14 -1.40
CA ASN A 70 -40.97 4.64 -2.77
C ASN A 70 -41.44 3.52 -3.72
N HIS A 71 -42.25 2.59 -3.22
CA HIS A 71 -42.85 1.49 -3.98
C HIS A 71 -41.85 0.64 -4.80
N GLY A 72 -40.65 0.40 -4.27
CA GLY A 72 -39.62 -0.38 -4.94
C GLY A 72 -38.88 0.37 -6.05
N LYS A 73 -38.82 1.70 -5.99
CA LYS A 73 -38.07 2.53 -6.95
C LYS A 73 -36.96 3.30 -6.25
N ILE A 74 -35.72 3.13 -6.71
CA ILE A 74 -34.57 3.92 -6.29
C ILE A 74 -33.69 4.26 -7.50
N LYS A 75 -32.99 5.40 -7.45
CA LYS A 75 -32.00 5.75 -8.47
C LYS A 75 -30.71 4.96 -8.23
N ILE A 76 -30.52 3.89 -8.98
CA ILE A 76 -29.27 3.12 -9.00
C ILE A 76 -28.23 3.88 -9.84
N THR A 77 -27.00 3.92 -9.34
CA THR A 77 -25.84 4.59 -9.92
C THR A 77 -24.59 3.77 -9.63
N VAL A 78 -23.51 4.00 -10.38
CA VAL A 78 -22.23 3.28 -10.19
C VAL A 78 -21.66 3.43 -8.77
N SER A 79 -21.91 4.55 -8.09
CA SER A 79 -21.42 4.82 -6.73
C SER A 79 -22.30 4.28 -5.61
N ASN A 80 -23.52 3.78 -5.88
CA ASN A 80 -24.40 3.22 -4.85
C ASN A 80 -24.85 1.77 -5.12
N VAL A 81 -24.71 1.27 -6.35
CA VAL A 81 -25.18 -0.08 -6.72
C VAL A 81 -24.54 -1.17 -5.85
N ALA A 82 -23.25 -1.04 -5.51
CA ALA A 82 -22.57 -2.03 -4.71
C ALA A 82 -23.09 -2.09 -3.27
N LEU A 83 -23.33 -0.92 -2.65
CA LEU A 83 -23.96 -0.84 -1.33
C LEU A 83 -25.39 -1.41 -1.36
N LEU A 84 -26.20 -1.00 -2.35
CA LEU A 84 -27.57 -1.46 -2.51
C LEU A 84 -27.66 -2.97 -2.71
N HIS A 85 -26.74 -3.56 -3.50
CA HIS A 85 -26.64 -5.00 -3.73
C HIS A 85 -26.37 -5.73 -2.42
N CYS A 86 -25.34 -5.34 -1.66
CA CYS A 86 -25.01 -5.96 -0.38
C CYS A 86 -26.13 -5.81 0.65
N CYS A 87 -26.82 -4.66 0.70
CA CYS A 87 -28.00 -4.48 1.54
C CYS A 87 -29.17 -5.39 1.12
N ALA A 88 -29.41 -5.56 -0.19
CA ALA A 88 -30.47 -6.41 -0.73
C ALA A 88 -30.22 -7.89 -0.44
N VAL A 89 -28.98 -8.35 -0.56
CA VAL A 89 -28.54 -9.70 -0.15
C VAL A 89 -28.75 -9.87 1.36
N PHE A 90 -28.21 -8.96 2.19
CA PHE A 90 -28.32 -9.04 3.65
C PHE A 90 -29.78 -9.14 4.13
N LEU A 91 -30.69 -8.39 3.49
CA LEU A 91 -32.12 -8.34 3.85
C LEU A 91 -32.99 -9.39 3.15
N GLY A 92 -32.44 -10.17 2.22
CA GLY A 92 -33.16 -11.15 1.41
C GLY A 92 -34.26 -10.50 0.57
N MET A 93 -33.92 -9.44 -0.18
CA MET A 93 -34.85 -8.66 -1.01
C MET A 93 -34.98 -9.26 -2.42
N THR A 94 -35.47 -10.50 -2.49
CA THR A 94 -35.59 -11.28 -3.73
C THR A 94 -36.93 -11.08 -4.43
N GLU A 95 -37.03 -11.54 -5.69
CA GLU A 95 -38.25 -11.43 -6.51
C GLU A 95 -39.44 -12.21 -5.94
N ASN A 96 -39.20 -13.20 -5.08
CA ASN A 96 -40.22 -14.01 -4.40
C ASN A 96 -41.15 -13.18 -3.49
N LEU A 97 -40.79 -11.93 -3.18
CA LEU A 97 -41.54 -11.03 -2.31
C LEU A 97 -42.28 -9.94 -3.11
N SER A 98 -41.63 -9.41 -4.13
CA SER A 98 -42.18 -8.40 -5.05
C SER A 98 -41.48 -8.51 -6.42
N PRO A 99 -42.20 -8.41 -7.54
CA PRO A 99 -41.58 -8.43 -8.86
C PRO A 99 -40.59 -7.27 -9.02
N GLY A 100 -39.40 -7.52 -9.55
CA GLY A 100 -38.36 -6.49 -9.69
C GLY A 100 -37.91 -5.90 -8.35
N ASN A 101 -37.74 -6.73 -7.31
CA ASN A 101 -37.21 -6.30 -6.02
C ASN A 101 -35.74 -5.80 -6.12
N LEU A 102 -35.24 -5.15 -5.07
CA LEU A 102 -33.96 -4.44 -5.08
C LEU A 102 -32.79 -5.31 -5.57
N LEU A 103 -32.72 -6.57 -5.14
CA LEU A 103 -31.64 -7.48 -5.55
C LEU A 103 -31.60 -7.60 -7.09
N LYS A 104 -32.74 -7.88 -7.72
CA LYS A 104 -32.82 -8.05 -9.18
C LYS A 104 -32.52 -6.75 -9.94
N GLN A 105 -32.94 -5.61 -9.41
CA GLN A 105 -32.58 -4.31 -9.99
C GLN A 105 -31.07 -4.08 -9.94
N THR A 106 -30.41 -4.42 -8.83
CA THR A 106 -28.95 -4.28 -8.70
C THR A 106 -28.17 -5.29 -9.54
N GLU A 107 -28.59 -6.56 -9.61
CA GLU A 107 -28.03 -7.57 -10.51
C GLU A 107 -28.10 -7.09 -11.96
N THR A 108 -29.27 -6.67 -12.44
CA THR A 108 -29.47 -6.22 -13.82
C THR A 108 -28.62 -4.99 -14.17
N PHE A 109 -28.33 -4.12 -13.19
CA PHE A 109 -27.42 -2.99 -13.37
C PHE A 109 -25.94 -3.41 -13.41
N LEU A 110 -25.56 -4.42 -12.61
CA LEU A 110 -24.21 -5.00 -12.58
C LEU A 110 -23.93 -5.89 -13.81
N ASP A 111 -24.94 -6.55 -14.38
CA ASP A 111 -24.81 -7.28 -15.65
C ASP A 111 -24.42 -6.32 -16.80
N GLY A 112 -24.79 -5.04 -16.70
CA GLY A 112 -24.40 -3.97 -17.61
C GLY A 112 -22.94 -3.48 -17.47
N MET A 113 -22.15 -4.02 -16.53
CA MET A 113 -20.79 -3.56 -16.20
C MET A 113 -19.81 -3.59 -17.38
N ILE A 114 -20.02 -4.48 -18.37
CA ILE A 114 -19.23 -4.55 -19.60
C ILE A 114 -19.17 -3.19 -20.34
N HIS A 115 -20.24 -2.40 -20.25
CA HIS A 115 -20.37 -1.09 -20.90
C HIS A 115 -19.88 0.08 -20.05
N TRP A 116 -19.45 -0.14 -18.80
CA TRP A 116 -19.00 0.94 -17.92
C TRP A 116 -17.66 1.51 -18.39
N SER A 117 -17.44 2.81 -18.11
CA SER A 117 -16.14 3.43 -18.32
C SER A 117 -15.14 3.02 -17.23
N TRP A 118 -13.86 3.26 -17.49
CA TRP A 118 -12.80 3.08 -16.50
C TRP A 118 -13.07 3.82 -15.19
N HIS A 119 -13.55 5.07 -15.27
CA HIS A 119 -13.85 5.88 -14.10
C HIS A 119 -15.09 5.40 -13.33
N ASP A 120 -16.09 4.82 -14.01
CA ASP A 120 -17.27 4.23 -13.38
C ASP A 120 -16.90 3.01 -12.51
N ILE A 121 -16.02 2.15 -13.01
CA ILE A 121 -15.53 0.97 -12.27
C ILE A 121 -14.75 1.42 -11.03
N ILE A 122 -13.86 2.42 -11.17
CA ILE A 122 -13.11 2.99 -10.03
C ILE A 122 -14.06 3.64 -9.01
N ALA A 123 -15.07 4.38 -9.46
CA ALA A 123 -16.06 5.00 -8.57
C ALA A 123 -16.89 3.96 -7.81
N SER A 124 -17.25 2.85 -8.46
CA SER A 124 -17.92 1.71 -7.83
C SER A 124 -17.02 1.01 -6.82
N LEU A 125 -15.79 0.65 -7.19
CA LEU A 125 -14.79 0.07 -6.28
C LEU A 125 -14.55 0.95 -5.05
N LYS A 126 -14.42 2.27 -5.24
CA LYS A 126 -14.27 3.21 -4.12
C LYS A 126 -15.46 3.16 -3.16
N SER A 127 -16.69 3.01 -3.64
CA SER A 127 -17.87 2.94 -2.76
C SER A 127 -17.82 1.78 -1.76
N CYS A 128 -17.18 0.66 -2.15
CA CYS A 128 -17.03 -0.54 -1.32
C CYS A 128 -16.21 -0.34 -0.04
N GLU A 129 -15.44 0.75 0.07
CA GLU A 129 -14.72 1.17 1.28
C GLU A 129 -15.61 1.12 2.54
N SER A 130 -16.84 1.61 2.42
CA SER A 130 -17.76 1.79 3.55
C SER A 130 -18.44 0.50 4.07
N PHE A 131 -18.25 -0.64 3.39
CA PHE A 131 -18.90 -1.91 3.76
C PHE A 131 -18.03 -3.16 3.56
N PHE A 132 -16.74 -3.01 3.25
CA PHE A 132 -15.79 -4.09 2.90
C PHE A 132 -15.66 -5.22 3.94
N THR A 133 -16.04 -4.99 5.21
CA THR A 133 -15.99 -6.00 6.27
C THR A 133 -17.12 -7.04 6.21
N TYR A 134 -18.06 -6.92 5.27
CA TYR A 134 -19.20 -7.82 5.11
C TYR A 134 -18.86 -8.97 4.15
N SER A 135 -19.17 -10.22 4.49
CA SER A 135 -18.71 -11.41 3.74
C SER A 135 -18.98 -11.37 2.24
N ASP A 136 -20.20 -10.97 1.87
CA ASP A 136 -20.69 -11.08 0.50
C ASP A 136 -20.18 -9.92 -0.39
N THR A 137 -19.39 -8.99 0.16
CA THR A 137 -18.70 -7.98 -0.64
C THR A 137 -17.51 -8.53 -1.39
N SER A 138 -16.90 -9.63 -0.92
CA SER A 138 -15.69 -10.18 -1.57
C SER A 138 -15.99 -10.60 -3.01
N GLU A 139 -17.11 -11.29 -3.25
CA GLU A 139 -17.51 -11.73 -4.60
C GLU A 139 -17.81 -10.53 -5.52
N LEU A 140 -18.49 -9.50 -5.00
CA LEU A 140 -18.82 -8.30 -5.78
C LEU A 140 -17.57 -7.47 -6.10
N VAL A 141 -16.67 -7.28 -5.12
CA VAL A 141 -15.39 -6.60 -5.32
C VAL A 141 -14.53 -7.38 -6.30
N GLU A 142 -14.51 -8.72 -6.24
CA GLU A 142 -13.79 -9.55 -7.21
C GLU A 142 -14.33 -9.36 -8.63
N LYS A 143 -15.65 -9.37 -8.85
CA LYS A 143 -16.26 -9.06 -10.16
C LYS A 143 -15.86 -7.66 -10.68
N LEU A 144 -15.90 -6.64 -9.82
CA LEU A 144 -15.47 -5.28 -10.16
C LEU A 144 -13.97 -5.20 -10.47
N VAL A 145 -13.13 -5.93 -9.74
CA VAL A 145 -11.68 -6.03 -9.98
C VAL A 145 -11.40 -6.74 -11.30
N PHE A 146 -12.10 -7.84 -11.63
CA PHE A 146 -11.96 -8.50 -12.93
C PHE A 146 -12.32 -7.55 -14.08
N SER A 147 -13.43 -6.81 -13.98
CA SER A 147 -13.79 -5.82 -15.00
C SER A 147 -12.76 -4.69 -15.14
N LEU A 148 -12.18 -4.22 -14.02
CA LEU A 148 -11.07 -3.27 -14.04
C LEU A 148 -9.85 -3.84 -14.80
N LEU A 149 -9.49 -5.10 -14.54
CA LEU A 149 -8.38 -5.79 -15.19
C LEU A 149 -8.61 -6.03 -16.68
N GLU A 150 -9.84 -6.36 -17.09
CA GLU A 150 -10.24 -6.47 -18.50
C GLU A 150 -10.08 -5.13 -19.23
N LYS A 151 -10.57 -4.02 -18.65
CA LYS A 151 -10.40 -2.68 -19.23
C LYS A 151 -8.92 -2.27 -19.28
N LEU A 152 -8.12 -2.65 -18.29
CA LEU A 152 -6.68 -2.40 -18.26
C LEU A 152 -5.98 -3.15 -19.42
N ALA A 153 -6.32 -4.42 -19.63
CA ALA A 153 -5.79 -5.25 -20.72
C ALA A 153 -6.24 -4.77 -22.11
N GLN A 154 -7.47 -4.24 -22.24
CA GLN A 154 -7.98 -3.66 -23.49
C GLN A 154 -7.26 -2.35 -23.87
N ASN A 155 -6.90 -1.53 -22.88
CA ASN A 155 -6.31 -0.19 -23.09
C ASN A 155 -4.77 -0.18 -23.14
N SER A 156 -4.10 -1.33 -23.26
CA SER A 156 -2.63 -1.37 -23.31
C SER A 156 -2.05 -2.65 -23.91
N ASP A 157 -0.85 -2.54 -24.50
CA ASP A 157 -0.01 -3.67 -24.93
C ASP A 157 0.57 -4.46 -23.72
N ILE A 158 -0.31 -4.94 -22.85
CA ILE A 158 0.00 -5.60 -21.56
C ILE A 158 0.08 -7.13 -21.69
N ALA A 159 0.11 -7.67 -22.91
CA ALA A 159 0.42 -9.08 -23.20
C ALA A 159 1.70 -9.57 -22.47
N THR A 160 2.65 -8.68 -22.19
CA THR A 160 3.89 -9.00 -21.46
C THR A 160 3.72 -9.23 -19.94
N LEU A 161 2.66 -8.70 -19.30
CA LEU A 161 2.44 -8.94 -17.86
C LEU A 161 2.02 -10.38 -17.57
N ILE A 162 1.21 -10.97 -18.45
CA ILE A 162 0.66 -12.33 -18.27
C ILE A 162 1.65 -13.39 -18.80
N ALA A 163 2.36 -13.10 -19.90
CA ALA A 163 3.25 -14.04 -20.58
C ALA A 163 4.61 -14.31 -19.88
N SER A 164 4.90 -13.64 -18.75
CA SER A 164 6.17 -13.82 -18.03
C SER A 164 6.25 -15.11 -17.19
N SER A 165 5.22 -15.94 -17.20
CA SER A 165 5.07 -17.15 -16.37
C SER A 165 5.45 -18.46 -17.08
N SER A 166 5.77 -18.44 -18.38
CA SER A 166 6.15 -19.64 -19.15
C SER A 166 7.62 -19.60 -19.58
N SER A 167 8.50 -20.13 -18.72
CA SER A 167 9.88 -20.43 -19.09
C SER A 167 9.96 -21.77 -19.84
N SER A 168 10.33 -21.74 -21.12
CA SER A 168 10.82 -22.94 -21.84
C SER A 168 11.99 -22.58 -22.76
N SER A 169 12.98 -23.47 -22.77
CA SER A 169 14.31 -23.26 -23.32
C SER A 169 14.38 -23.35 -24.85
N SER A 170 15.11 -22.43 -25.49
CA SER A 170 16.13 -22.80 -26.49
C SER A 170 16.98 -21.59 -26.93
N SER A 171 18.29 -21.83 -27.03
CA SER A 171 19.22 -21.07 -27.86
C SER A 171 19.72 -22.03 -28.96
N PRO A 172 20.17 -21.57 -30.14
CA PRO A 172 21.49 -20.93 -30.22
C PRO A 172 21.55 -19.67 -31.12
N GLU A 173 22.76 -19.13 -31.24
CA GLU A 173 23.13 -17.88 -31.90
C GLU A 173 22.95 -17.86 -33.43
N THR A 174 22.81 -16.65 -34.03
CA THR A 174 23.73 -16.11 -35.06
C THR A 174 23.36 -14.64 -35.38
N ALA A 175 24.36 -13.82 -35.72
CA ALA A 175 24.24 -12.36 -35.78
C ALA A 175 23.68 -11.76 -37.08
N SER A 176 22.80 -10.75 -36.94
CA SER A 176 22.64 -9.62 -37.88
C SER A 176 22.15 -8.38 -37.11
N ARG A 177 23.04 -7.46 -36.72
CA ARG A 177 23.48 -6.30 -37.51
C ARG A 177 22.33 -5.42 -38.04
N PHE A 178 21.88 -4.48 -37.20
CA PHE A 178 21.44 -3.16 -37.66
C PHE A 178 22.11 -2.06 -36.82
N ARG A 179 23.00 -1.29 -37.46
CA ARG A 179 23.51 -0.01 -36.94
C ARG A 179 22.58 1.10 -37.43
N PHE A 180 22.44 2.17 -36.65
CA PHE A 180 22.20 3.49 -37.22
C PHE A 180 23.21 4.49 -36.67
N SER A 181 23.93 5.13 -37.59
CA SER A 181 24.95 6.14 -37.31
C SER A 181 24.36 7.55 -37.38
N SER A 182 24.97 8.49 -36.66
CA SER A 182 24.51 9.88 -36.53
C SER A 182 25.13 10.83 -37.56
N SER A 183 24.34 11.71 -38.18
CA SER A 183 24.73 13.06 -38.67
C SER A 183 23.47 13.87 -39.00
N SER A 184 23.07 14.87 -38.20
CA SER A 184 23.31 16.31 -38.44
C SER A 184 22.92 16.78 -39.86
N LYS A 185 22.04 17.75 -40.10
CA LYS A 185 21.49 18.87 -39.29
C LYS A 185 19.93 18.94 -39.51
N THR A 186 19.09 19.89 -39.07
CA THR A 186 19.23 21.31 -38.65
C THR A 186 18.41 21.70 -37.40
N THR A 187 17.19 22.22 -37.57
CA THR A 187 16.45 23.10 -36.63
C THR A 187 14.96 23.19 -36.98
N PRO A 188 14.03 23.59 -36.07
CA PRO A 188 14.21 23.90 -34.64
C PRO A 188 13.32 23.07 -33.68
N GLU A 189 13.68 23.12 -32.40
CA GLU A 189 12.89 22.87 -31.18
C GLU A 189 11.65 21.95 -31.24
N SER A 190 11.86 20.67 -30.88
CA SER A 190 10.85 19.91 -30.14
C SER A 190 11.42 19.47 -28.79
N SER A 191 10.61 19.61 -27.74
CA SER A 191 10.97 19.26 -26.37
C SER A 191 11.23 17.76 -26.24
N LYS A 192 12.46 17.38 -25.86
CA LYS A 192 12.80 15.99 -25.54
C LYS A 192 11.85 15.45 -24.46
N PRO A 193 11.16 14.31 -24.67
CA PRO A 193 10.43 13.67 -23.59
C PRO A 193 11.42 13.11 -22.56
N GLY A 194 11.28 13.55 -21.31
CA GLY A 194 12.08 13.06 -20.19
C GLY A 194 11.80 11.59 -19.86
N SER A 195 12.77 10.91 -19.27
CA SER A 195 12.80 9.44 -19.11
C SER A 195 11.90 8.91 -17.98
N SER A 196 10.59 9.11 -18.09
CA SER A 196 9.59 8.33 -17.35
C SER A 196 8.25 8.24 -18.09
N SER A 197 8.03 7.13 -18.80
CA SER A 197 6.68 6.71 -19.20
C SER A 197 5.90 6.31 -17.95
N LYS A 198 5.30 7.29 -17.29
CA LYS A 198 4.33 7.06 -16.21
C LYS A 198 3.11 6.39 -16.83
N GLN A 199 2.78 5.18 -16.40
CA GLN A 199 1.64 4.46 -16.96
C GLN A 199 0.36 5.21 -16.61
N TRP A 200 -0.53 5.41 -17.58
CA TRP A 200 -1.69 6.30 -17.46
C TRP A 200 -2.58 5.99 -16.25
N TRP A 201 -2.75 4.71 -15.90
CA TRP A 201 -3.60 4.24 -14.80
C TRP A 201 -3.01 4.43 -13.40
N PHE A 202 -1.73 4.81 -13.26
CA PHE A 202 -1.07 4.86 -11.96
C PHE A 202 -1.72 5.86 -10.99
N ASP A 203 -2.15 7.03 -11.46
CA ASP A 203 -2.74 8.05 -10.60
C ASP A 203 -4.21 7.77 -10.27
N ASP A 204 -4.96 7.20 -11.23
CA ASP A 204 -6.37 6.86 -11.05
C ASP A 204 -6.58 5.83 -9.93
N LEU A 205 -5.71 4.81 -9.85
CA LEU A 205 -5.80 3.77 -8.82
C LEU A 205 -5.30 4.21 -7.44
N ILE A 206 -4.62 5.35 -7.29
CA ILE A 206 -4.19 5.87 -5.98
C ILE A 206 -5.38 6.25 -5.09
N ILE A 207 -6.53 6.53 -5.70
CA ILE A 207 -7.76 6.90 -5.00
C ILE A 207 -8.40 5.69 -4.28
N LEU A 208 -7.98 4.46 -4.60
CA LEU A 208 -8.55 3.23 -4.05
C LEU A 208 -7.96 2.85 -2.68
N PRO A 209 -8.79 2.31 -1.76
CA PRO A 209 -8.36 1.69 -0.50
C PRO A 209 -7.26 0.63 -0.65
N PRO A 210 -6.37 0.47 0.35
CA PRO A 210 -5.30 -0.53 0.31
C PRO A 210 -5.85 -1.95 0.16
N MET A 211 -6.96 -2.29 0.84
CA MET A 211 -7.60 -3.61 0.75
C MET A 211 -8.09 -3.96 -0.66
N ILE A 212 -8.51 -2.95 -1.44
CA ILE A 212 -8.91 -3.13 -2.84
C ILE A 212 -7.67 -3.28 -3.73
N ILE A 213 -6.61 -2.49 -3.48
CA ILE A 213 -5.34 -2.64 -4.20
C ILE A 213 -4.71 -4.02 -3.94
N GLU A 214 -4.80 -4.58 -2.73
CA GLU A 214 -4.38 -5.95 -2.44
C GLU A 214 -5.17 -6.97 -3.27
N LYS A 215 -6.50 -6.85 -3.38
CA LYS A 215 -7.33 -7.68 -4.25
C LYS A 215 -6.96 -7.52 -5.74
N VAL A 216 -6.69 -6.30 -6.23
CA VAL A 216 -6.24 -6.06 -7.61
C VAL A 216 -4.91 -6.78 -7.88
N ILE A 217 -3.94 -6.66 -6.99
CA ILE A 217 -2.61 -7.28 -7.10
C ILE A 217 -2.68 -8.80 -7.03
N ALA A 218 -3.52 -9.35 -6.15
CA ALA A 218 -3.73 -10.79 -6.04
C ALA A 218 -4.32 -11.36 -7.35
N ASN A 219 -5.30 -10.68 -7.96
CA ASN A 219 -5.87 -11.09 -9.25
C ASN A 219 -4.92 -10.87 -10.44
N MET A 220 -3.92 -9.99 -10.32
CA MET A 220 -2.79 -9.91 -11.27
C MET A 220 -1.75 -11.05 -11.10
N GLY A 221 -1.97 -12.00 -10.18
CA GLY A 221 -1.07 -13.13 -9.95
C GLY A 221 0.25 -12.77 -9.25
N ALA A 222 0.29 -11.63 -8.57
CA ALA A 222 1.52 -11.03 -8.04
C ALA A 222 1.42 -10.73 -6.54
N CYS A 223 0.83 -11.64 -5.77
CA CYS A 223 0.71 -11.52 -4.31
C CYS A 223 2.01 -11.98 -3.61
N GLY A 224 2.50 -11.21 -2.64
CA GLY A 224 3.62 -11.64 -1.79
C GLY A 224 4.89 -11.99 -2.58
N THR A 225 5.36 -13.22 -2.45
CA THR A 225 6.61 -13.72 -3.06
C THR A 225 6.60 -13.74 -4.58
N ASP A 226 5.41 -13.80 -5.19
CA ASP A 226 5.25 -14.20 -6.59
C ASP A 226 5.24 -12.98 -7.54
N ASN A 227 5.31 -11.77 -6.98
CA ASN A 227 5.47 -10.54 -7.74
C ASN A 227 6.81 -10.49 -8.47
N ASN A 228 6.82 -10.89 -9.74
CA ASN A 228 7.94 -10.73 -10.67
C ASN A 228 7.77 -9.50 -11.60
N SER A 229 6.70 -8.71 -11.45
CA SER A 229 6.38 -7.61 -12.36
C SER A 229 7.05 -6.30 -11.96
N PHE A 230 7.98 -5.83 -12.79
CA PHE A 230 8.63 -4.52 -12.60
C PHE A 230 7.65 -3.34 -12.70
N ILE A 231 6.63 -3.45 -13.56
CA ILE A 231 5.58 -2.41 -13.71
C ILE A 231 4.73 -2.35 -12.45
N LEU A 232 4.30 -3.50 -11.93
CA LEU A 232 3.51 -3.56 -10.70
C LEU A 232 4.30 -3.09 -9.48
N THR A 233 5.58 -3.45 -9.42
CA THR A 233 6.50 -2.97 -8.37
C THR A 233 6.64 -1.45 -8.43
N LYS A 234 6.75 -0.85 -9.62
CA LYS A 234 6.74 0.62 -9.78
C LYS A 234 5.41 1.24 -9.34
N PHE A 235 4.27 0.64 -9.68
CA PHE A 235 2.96 1.11 -9.23
C PHE A 235 2.85 1.09 -7.71
N LEU A 236 3.17 -0.05 -7.08
CA LEU A 236 3.18 -0.22 -5.64
C LEU A 236 4.04 0.81 -4.92
N LEU A 237 5.26 1.07 -5.43
CA LEU A 237 6.14 2.09 -4.87
C LEU A 237 5.59 3.51 -5.02
N HIS A 238 4.89 3.82 -6.12
CA HIS A 238 4.20 5.11 -6.32
C HIS A 238 3.00 5.27 -5.38
N TYR A 239 2.18 4.23 -5.24
CA TYR A 239 1.05 4.16 -4.31
C TYR A 239 1.49 4.36 -2.85
N LEU A 240 2.47 3.55 -2.40
CA LEU A 240 3.02 3.62 -1.05
C LEU A 240 3.72 4.97 -0.78
N LYS A 241 4.43 5.54 -1.77
CA LYS A 241 5.03 6.87 -1.62
C LYS A 241 3.96 7.94 -1.37
N ASN A 242 2.81 7.87 -2.03
CA ASN A 242 1.71 8.80 -1.77
C ASN A 242 1.10 8.59 -0.37
N ALA A 243 0.93 7.34 0.07
CA ALA A 243 0.47 7.02 1.42
C ALA A 243 1.42 7.55 2.53
N VAL A 244 2.75 7.52 2.33
CA VAL A 244 3.71 8.14 3.28
C VAL A 244 3.50 9.65 3.38
N LEU A 245 3.23 10.35 2.27
CA LEU A 245 2.99 11.80 2.28
C LEU A 245 1.72 12.14 3.05
N GLN A 246 0.64 11.38 2.86
CA GLN A 246 -0.61 11.55 3.63
C GLN A 246 -0.41 11.25 5.12
N CYS A 247 0.41 10.25 5.47
CA CYS A 247 0.74 9.94 6.88
C CYS A 247 1.64 10.99 7.57
N LYS A 248 2.34 11.84 6.81
CA LYS A 248 3.22 12.90 7.36
C LYS A 248 2.56 14.28 7.37
N GLY A 249 1.60 14.52 6.47
CA GLY A 249 0.80 15.74 6.49
C GLY A 249 -0.20 15.71 7.64
N GLY A 250 0.09 16.41 8.74
CA GLY A 250 -0.78 16.56 9.91
C GLY A 250 -2.06 17.37 9.67
N ALA A 251 -2.69 17.22 8.50
CA ALA A 251 -4.02 17.72 8.24
C ALA A 251 -5.02 16.97 9.14
N LYS A 252 -6.00 17.69 9.70
CA LYS A 252 -7.05 17.16 10.57
C LYS A 252 -8.12 16.36 9.80
N GLY A 253 -7.71 15.59 8.79
CA GLY A 253 -8.52 14.56 8.16
C GLY A 253 -8.20 13.23 8.82
N SER A 254 -9.23 12.44 9.14
CA SER A 254 -9.05 11.10 9.73
C SER A 254 -8.07 10.27 8.90
N VAL A 255 -7.02 9.76 9.53
CA VAL A 255 -6.16 8.73 8.94
C VAL A 255 -7.01 7.46 8.84
N LEU A 256 -7.66 7.28 7.68
CA LEU A 256 -8.61 6.18 7.42
C LEU A 256 -7.95 4.80 7.49
N TYR A 257 -6.63 4.73 7.26
CA TYR A 257 -5.86 3.50 7.20
C TYR A 257 -4.63 3.58 8.09
N SER A 258 -4.44 2.57 8.93
CA SER A 258 -3.25 2.43 9.76
C SER A 258 -2.02 2.08 8.90
N ARG A 259 -0.83 2.25 9.47
CA ARG A 259 0.42 1.80 8.82
C ARG A 259 0.46 0.29 8.57
N ALA A 260 -0.29 -0.49 9.37
CA ALA A 260 -0.36 -1.95 9.22
C ALA A 260 -1.16 -2.37 7.99
N ASP A 261 -2.18 -1.59 7.59
CA ASP A 261 -3.03 -1.89 6.42
C ASP A 261 -2.28 -1.76 5.09
N TYR A 262 -1.11 -1.13 5.09
CA TYR A 262 -0.19 -1.05 3.95
C TYR A 262 0.97 -2.05 4.02
N ALA A 263 1.09 -2.84 5.10
CA ALA A 263 2.24 -3.72 5.32
C ALA A 263 2.31 -4.88 4.30
N GLY A 264 1.16 -5.45 3.91
CA GLY A 264 1.07 -6.49 2.88
C GLY A 264 1.49 -5.98 1.49
N LEU A 265 0.99 -4.81 1.11
CA LEU A 265 1.40 -4.07 -0.08
C LEU A 265 2.90 -3.72 -0.08
N ALA A 266 3.44 -3.24 1.04
CA ALA A 266 4.86 -2.92 1.19
C ALA A 266 5.74 -4.16 1.08
N GLY A 267 5.33 -5.29 1.67
CA GLY A 267 6.01 -6.58 1.48
C GLY A 267 6.02 -7.01 0.01
N THR A 268 4.86 -7.01 -0.64
CA THR A 268 4.71 -7.37 -2.06
C THR A 268 5.55 -6.48 -2.99
N ALA A 269 5.67 -5.19 -2.66
CA ALA A 269 6.57 -4.27 -3.37
C ALA A 269 8.04 -4.71 -3.23
N VAL A 270 8.49 -5.04 -2.02
CA VAL A 270 9.86 -5.52 -1.77
C VAL A 270 10.15 -6.86 -2.45
N HIS A 271 9.14 -7.73 -2.61
CA HIS A 271 9.34 -9.00 -3.30
C HIS A 271 9.66 -8.82 -4.80
N GLY A 272 9.00 -7.87 -5.49
CA GLY A 272 9.29 -7.56 -6.89
C GLY A 272 10.50 -6.65 -7.15
N VAL A 273 11.19 -6.19 -6.10
CA VAL A 273 12.49 -5.52 -6.26
C VAL A 273 13.58 -6.54 -6.54
N SER A 274 14.17 -6.45 -7.74
CA SER A 274 15.30 -7.27 -8.20
C SER A 274 16.59 -6.45 -8.29
N LYS A 275 17.75 -7.11 -8.17
CA LYS A 275 19.09 -6.48 -8.27
C LYS A 275 19.36 -5.84 -9.64
N ASN A 276 18.75 -6.38 -10.70
CA ASN A 276 19.02 -5.95 -12.08
C ASN A 276 18.05 -4.85 -12.56
N SER A 277 16.94 -4.63 -11.85
CA SER A 277 15.90 -3.67 -12.25
C SER A 277 16.00 -2.31 -11.55
N PHE A 278 16.78 -2.19 -10.47
CA PHE A 278 16.91 -0.97 -9.65
C PHE A 278 18.37 -0.56 -9.48
N SER A 279 18.64 0.75 -9.51
CA SER A 279 19.94 1.31 -9.12
C SER A 279 20.11 1.32 -7.60
N CYS A 280 21.34 1.45 -7.11
CA CYS A 280 21.61 1.51 -5.65
C CYS A 280 20.79 2.62 -4.96
N ARG A 281 20.82 3.85 -5.48
CA ARG A 281 19.95 4.97 -5.05
C ARG A 281 18.45 4.64 -5.13
N GLY A 282 18.05 3.87 -6.14
CA GLY A 282 16.69 3.35 -6.27
C GLY A 282 16.30 2.43 -5.10
N LEU A 283 17.17 1.49 -4.72
CA LEU A 283 16.96 0.59 -3.57
C LEU A 283 16.90 1.35 -2.24
N PHE A 284 17.75 2.35 -2.03
CA PHE A 284 17.67 3.25 -0.88
C PHE A 284 16.35 4.06 -0.86
N SER A 285 15.89 4.53 -2.03
CA SER A 285 14.58 5.18 -2.14
C SER A 285 13.42 4.22 -1.84
N VAL A 286 13.51 2.96 -2.25
CA VAL A 286 12.53 1.92 -1.86
C VAL A 286 12.52 1.80 -0.35
N LEU A 287 13.68 1.56 0.28
CA LEU A 287 13.82 1.35 1.72
C LEU A 287 13.18 2.48 2.53
N ARG A 288 13.38 3.75 2.12
CA ARG A 288 12.76 4.93 2.75
C ARG A 288 11.23 4.95 2.63
N ILE A 289 10.66 4.46 1.53
CA ILE A 289 9.20 4.35 1.34
C ILE A 289 8.64 3.22 2.21
N VAL A 290 9.17 2.00 2.07
CA VAL A 290 8.58 0.80 2.68
C VAL A 290 8.78 0.72 4.20
N SER A 291 9.86 1.32 4.74
CA SER A 291 10.10 1.33 6.19
C SER A 291 9.04 2.10 6.99
N GLY A 292 8.27 2.98 6.35
CA GLY A 292 7.15 3.70 6.97
C GLY A 292 5.95 2.83 7.34
N PHE A 293 5.87 1.59 6.82
CA PHE A 293 4.71 0.70 6.94
C PHE A 293 4.97 -0.58 7.77
N GLY A 294 6.02 -0.60 8.58
CA GLY A 294 6.24 -1.70 9.54
C GLY A 294 6.59 -3.05 8.89
N LEU A 295 7.51 -3.05 7.91
CA LEU A 295 7.96 -4.27 7.21
C LEU A 295 8.33 -5.44 8.12
N SER A 296 7.96 -6.64 7.67
CA SER A 296 8.44 -7.92 8.18
C SER A 296 9.97 -8.03 8.16
N ARG A 297 10.50 -8.91 9.02
CA ARG A 297 11.96 -9.13 9.13
C ARG A 297 12.56 -9.65 7.83
N ASP A 298 11.85 -10.53 7.12
CA ASP A 298 12.35 -11.16 5.88
C ASP A 298 12.36 -10.19 4.70
N CYS A 299 11.32 -9.37 4.53
CA CYS A 299 11.33 -8.31 3.51
C CYS A 299 12.47 -7.32 3.76
N ARG A 300 12.66 -6.90 5.03
CA ARG A 300 13.76 -6.02 5.42
C ARG A 300 15.13 -6.67 5.12
N ALA A 301 15.33 -7.92 5.50
CA ALA A 301 16.57 -8.65 5.24
C ALA A 301 16.83 -8.85 3.74
N LYS A 302 15.81 -9.12 2.92
CA LYS A 302 15.94 -9.18 1.45
C LYS A 302 16.40 -7.84 0.88
N LEU A 303 15.80 -6.73 1.30
CA LEU A 303 16.16 -5.40 0.82
C LEU A 303 17.55 -4.95 1.29
N GLU A 304 17.90 -5.22 2.56
CA GLU A 304 19.25 -4.98 3.10
C GLU A 304 20.32 -5.81 2.36
N ARG A 305 20.02 -7.06 1.97
CA ARG A 305 20.92 -7.89 1.14
C ARG A 305 21.17 -7.29 -0.25
N LEU A 306 20.12 -6.78 -0.89
CA LEU A 306 20.24 -6.13 -2.20
C LEU A 306 21.07 -4.84 -2.13
N ILE A 307 20.82 -4.01 -1.12
CA ILE A 307 21.54 -2.74 -0.90
C ILE A 307 23.00 -3.01 -0.52
N GLY A 308 23.26 -3.88 0.45
CA GLY A 308 24.61 -4.24 0.87
C GLY A 308 25.45 -4.82 -0.27
N GLY A 309 24.84 -5.63 -1.14
CA GLY A 309 25.47 -6.16 -2.36
C GLY A 309 25.69 -5.14 -3.50
N MET A 310 25.42 -3.85 -3.26
CA MET A 310 25.65 -2.71 -4.17
C MET A 310 26.22 -1.47 -3.45
N LEU A 311 26.75 -1.63 -2.22
CA LEU A 311 27.20 -0.52 -1.38
C LEU A 311 28.40 0.24 -2.00
N ASP A 312 29.15 -0.41 -2.89
CA ASP A 312 30.20 0.22 -3.71
C ASP A 312 29.66 1.25 -4.72
N GLN A 313 28.34 1.32 -4.91
CA GLN A 313 27.67 2.30 -5.78
C GLN A 313 26.89 3.36 -5.02
N ALA A 314 26.86 3.31 -3.68
CA ALA A 314 26.14 4.26 -2.84
C ALA A 314 26.86 5.62 -2.76
N THR A 315 26.09 6.67 -2.48
CA THR A 315 26.56 8.01 -2.13
C THR A 315 26.37 8.27 -0.63
N LEU A 316 26.96 9.35 -0.10
CA LEU A 316 26.78 9.73 1.31
C LEU A 316 25.28 9.97 1.60
N ASP A 317 24.61 10.75 0.76
CA ASP A 317 23.18 11.07 0.85
C ASP A 317 22.28 9.84 0.92
N ASP A 318 22.69 8.71 0.33
CA ASP A 318 21.94 7.44 0.37
C ASP A 318 21.95 6.81 1.77
N LEU A 319 23.10 6.87 2.45
CA LEU A 319 23.32 6.36 3.82
C LEU A 319 22.66 7.23 4.91
N LEU A 320 22.41 8.51 4.62
CA LEU A 320 21.72 9.45 5.52
C LEU A 320 20.22 9.18 5.57
N ILE A 321 19.85 8.01 6.11
CA ILE A 321 18.47 7.63 6.43
C ILE A 321 18.16 8.02 7.87
N SER A 322 17.07 8.76 8.06
CA SER A 322 16.63 9.18 9.39
C SER A 322 16.25 7.98 10.28
N GLY A 323 16.63 8.05 11.55
CA GLY A 323 16.16 7.09 12.55
C GLY A 323 14.64 7.10 12.70
N HIS A 324 14.06 5.96 13.07
CA HIS A 324 12.63 5.86 13.41
C HIS A 324 12.37 6.07 14.93
N ASP A 325 13.44 6.16 15.72
CA ASP A 325 13.41 6.45 17.16
C ASP A 325 13.81 7.92 17.41
N ASP A 326 13.13 8.60 18.34
CA ASP A 326 13.45 9.97 18.83
C ASP A 326 14.87 10.15 19.44
N ARG A 327 15.72 9.12 19.40
CA ARG A 327 17.04 9.07 20.06
C ARG A 327 18.24 9.26 19.13
N GLY A 328 18.05 9.69 17.88
CA GLY A 328 19.17 9.99 16.99
C GLY A 328 18.74 10.39 15.58
N VAL A 329 19.54 11.23 14.93
CA VAL A 329 19.18 11.80 13.62
C VAL A 329 19.19 10.75 12.52
N PHE A 330 20.06 9.74 12.61
CA PHE A 330 20.30 8.72 11.58
C PHE A 330 20.19 7.27 12.09
N ASP A 331 19.71 6.34 11.25
CA ASP A 331 19.74 4.89 11.54
C ASP A 331 21.14 4.31 11.30
N VAL A 332 22.04 4.55 12.27
CA VAL A 332 23.40 3.99 12.26
C VAL A 332 23.39 2.46 12.30
N ASN A 333 22.39 1.84 12.95
CA ASN A 333 22.27 0.39 13.03
C ASN A 333 22.00 -0.24 11.66
N LEU A 334 21.23 0.42 10.79
CA LEU A 334 21.07 0.01 9.39
C LEU A 334 22.41 0.02 8.66
N VAL A 335 23.20 1.08 8.79
CA VAL A 335 24.51 1.17 8.11
C VAL A 335 25.45 0.05 8.56
N ILE A 336 25.49 -0.26 9.86
CA ILE A 336 26.26 -1.40 10.40
C ILE A 336 25.78 -2.73 9.78
N ARG A 337 24.45 -2.95 9.64
CA ARG A 337 23.92 -4.18 8.98
C ARG A 337 24.31 -4.25 7.51
N LEU A 338 24.19 -3.15 6.77
CA LEU A 338 24.57 -3.07 5.36
C LEU A 338 26.06 -3.33 5.15
N LEU A 339 26.93 -2.83 6.04
CA LEU A 339 28.37 -3.08 5.98
C LEU A 339 28.71 -4.54 6.27
N ARG A 340 28.09 -5.15 7.29
CA ARG A 340 28.24 -6.60 7.55
C ARG A 340 27.82 -7.44 6.35
N ILE A 341 26.75 -7.07 5.64
CA ILE A 341 26.33 -7.74 4.40
C ILE A 341 27.37 -7.54 3.28
N PHE A 342 27.87 -6.32 3.11
CA PHE A 342 28.89 -6.01 2.10
C PHE A 342 30.20 -6.77 2.34
N VAL A 343 30.71 -6.81 3.58
CA VAL A 343 31.97 -7.48 3.94
C VAL A 343 31.88 -9.01 3.80
N ASN A 344 30.69 -9.60 4.00
CA ASN A 344 30.45 -11.04 3.82
C ASN A 344 30.00 -11.43 2.39
N SER A 345 30.18 -10.55 1.39
CA SER A 345 29.82 -10.83 0.00
C SER A 345 31.00 -11.45 -0.77
N ASP A 346 30.78 -12.60 -1.41
CA ASP A 346 31.83 -13.37 -2.13
C ASP A 346 32.54 -12.59 -3.26
N PHE A 347 31.92 -11.54 -3.79
CA PHE A 347 32.40 -10.76 -4.95
C PHE A 347 33.13 -9.45 -4.58
N LEU A 348 33.83 -9.41 -3.45
CA LEU A 348 34.62 -8.26 -3.01
C LEU A 348 35.95 -8.14 -3.74
N SER A 349 36.09 -7.11 -4.58
CA SER A 349 37.40 -6.66 -5.05
C SER A 349 37.98 -5.60 -4.09
N SER A 350 39.31 -5.56 -3.96
CA SER A 350 39.99 -4.54 -3.15
C SER A 350 39.60 -3.10 -3.54
N GLN A 351 39.35 -2.85 -4.84
CA GLN A 351 38.88 -1.55 -5.32
C GLN A 351 37.48 -1.18 -4.79
N LYS A 352 36.54 -2.12 -4.76
CA LYS A 352 35.20 -1.90 -4.18
C LYS A 352 35.28 -1.67 -2.67
N LEU A 353 36.09 -2.48 -1.99
CA LEU A 353 36.30 -2.40 -0.54
C LEU A 353 36.88 -1.04 -0.15
N LYS A 354 37.93 -0.55 -0.85
CA LYS A 354 38.50 0.79 -0.66
C LYS A 354 37.53 1.93 -0.99
N LYS A 355 36.67 1.75 -1.99
CA LYS A 355 35.62 2.73 -2.32
C LYS A 355 34.58 2.85 -1.20
N VAL A 356 34.18 1.74 -0.59
CA VAL A 356 33.29 1.73 0.59
C VAL A 356 33.99 2.27 1.83
N GLY A 357 35.28 1.96 2.07
CA GLY A 357 36.07 2.58 3.14
C GLY A 357 36.01 4.11 3.11
N ARG A 358 36.34 4.71 1.96
CA ARG A 358 36.27 6.17 1.74
C ARG A 358 34.85 6.75 1.87
N LEU A 359 33.81 5.95 1.67
CA LEU A 359 32.41 6.35 1.85
C LEU A 359 32.03 6.34 3.34
N ILE A 360 32.45 5.32 4.07
CA ILE A 360 32.20 5.19 5.52
C ILE A 360 32.99 6.19 6.33
N ASP A 361 34.22 6.53 5.95
CA ASP A 361 34.99 7.57 6.64
C ASP A 361 34.33 8.96 6.49
N LYS A 362 33.65 9.22 5.35
CA LYS A 362 32.80 10.41 5.19
C LYS A 362 31.53 10.34 6.04
N TYR A 363 30.86 9.19 6.07
CA TYR A 363 29.67 8.98 6.88
C TYR A 363 29.97 9.13 8.38
N LEU A 364 31.11 8.63 8.86
CA LEU A 364 31.61 8.85 10.22
C LEU A 364 31.77 10.34 10.53
N CYS A 365 32.40 11.12 9.63
CA CYS A 365 32.51 12.58 9.80
C CYS A 365 31.13 13.27 9.87
N GLU A 366 30.14 12.80 9.11
CA GLU A 366 28.80 13.39 9.04
C GLU A 366 27.93 13.09 10.27
N ILE A 367 28.08 11.90 10.88
CA ILE A 367 27.32 11.53 12.10
C ILE A 367 27.99 11.99 13.40
N SER A 368 29.31 12.24 13.39
CA SER A 368 30.08 12.61 14.60
C SER A 368 29.56 13.87 15.33
N PRO A 369 29.00 14.89 14.65
CA PRO A 369 28.37 16.03 15.31
C PRO A 369 27.04 15.75 16.05
N ASP A 370 26.39 14.60 15.86
CA ASP A 370 25.12 14.29 16.54
C ASP A 370 25.36 14.03 18.03
N GLN A 371 24.88 14.94 18.89
CA GLN A 371 24.99 14.85 20.35
C GLN A 371 24.36 13.57 20.92
N ASN A 372 23.38 12.98 20.22
CA ASN A 372 22.71 11.75 20.61
C ASN A 372 23.43 10.48 20.12
N LEU A 373 24.53 10.61 19.36
CA LEU A 373 25.28 9.47 18.85
C LEU A 373 26.02 8.74 19.97
N GLU A 374 25.52 7.55 20.32
CA GLU A 374 26.17 6.63 21.26
C GLU A 374 27.55 6.17 20.76
N THR A 375 28.50 6.05 21.68
CA THR A 375 29.88 5.63 21.38
C THR A 375 29.97 4.22 20.80
N SER A 376 29.10 3.32 21.27
CA SER A 376 28.90 1.98 20.72
C SER A 376 28.51 1.99 19.23
N LYS A 377 27.75 2.99 18.78
CA LYS A 377 27.33 3.13 17.38
C LYS A 377 28.45 3.70 16.51
N LEU A 378 29.16 4.73 16.98
CA LEU A 378 30.32 5.28 16.27
C LEU A 378 31.41 4.21 16.08
N LEU A 379 31.80 3.54 17.17
CA LEU A 379 32.80 2.48 17.16
C LEU A 379 32.35 1.31 16.27
N GLY A 380 31.10 0.88 16.40
CA GLY A 380 30.52 -0.18 15.58
C GLY A 380 30.53 0.11 14.07
N VAL A 381 30.48 1.37 13.64
CA VAL A 381 30.69 1.75 12.22
C VAL A 381 32.18 1.73 11.85
N ALA A 382 33.06 2.26 12.70
CA ALA A 382 34.50 2.30 12.44
C ALA A 382 35.10 0.88 12.25
N GLU A 383 34.70 -0.05 13.12
CA GLU A 383 35.10 -1.47 13.15
C GLU A 383 34.36 -2.36 12.12
N SER A 384 33.32 -1.86 11.45
CA SER A 384 32.53 -2.66 10.49
C SER A 384 33.26 -2.97 9.17
N LEU A 385 34.48 -2.46 8.97
CA LEU A 385 35.30 -2.70 7.78
C LEU A 385 36.70 -3.19 8.18
N PRO A 386 37.28 -4.18 7.46
CA PRO A 386 38.65 -4.63 7.71
C PRO A 386 39.66 -3.55 7.31
N ASP A 387 40.86 -3.60 7.89
CA ASP A 387 41.93 -2.61 7.65
C ASP A 387 42.29 -2.46 6.16
N SER A 388 42.20 -3.54 5.39
CA SER A 388 42.43 -3.56 3.93
C SER A 388 41.44 -2.70 3.12
N ALA A 389 40.37 -2.20 3.74
CA ALA A 389 39.46 -1.20 3.18
C ALA A 389 40.02 0.23 3.21
N ARG A 390 41.13 0.48 3.91
CA ARG A 390 41.70 1.82 4.10
C ARG A 390 43.14 1.88 3.60
N ASP A 391 43.47 2.98 2.94
CA ASP A 391 44.86 3.33 2.57
C ASP A 391 45.55 4.11 3.70
N CYS A 392 44.78 4.91 4.45
CA CYS A 392 45.14 5.59 5.69
C CYS A 392 43.90 5.71 6.60
N PHE A 393 44.09 6.04 7.87
CA PHE A 393 43.01 6.15 8.87
C PHE A 393 42.61 7.59 9.19
N ASP A 394 43.17 8.59 8.50
CA ASP A 394 42.99 10.03 8.78
C ASP A 394 41.52 10.46 8.79
N GLY A 395 40.69 9.86 7.93
CA GLY A 395 39.24 10.09 7.90
C GLY A 395 38.51 9.59 9.15
N VAL A 396 38.96 8.48 9.73
CA VAL A 396 38.43 7.94 11.00
C VAL A 396 38.92 8.78 12.17
N TYR A 397 40.21 9.12 12.21
CA TYR A 397 40.75 9.98 13.27
C TYR A 397 40.09 11.35 13.31
N ARG A 398 39.85 11.98 12.15
CA ARG A 398 39.12 13.25 12.07
C ARG A 398 37.67 13.12 12.55
N ALA A 399 36.99 12.01 12.28
CA ALA A 399 35.65 11.78 12.80
C ALA A 399 35.65 11.62 14.33
N ILE A 400 36.64 10.90 14.88
CA ILE A 400 36.82 10.77 16.34
C ILE A 400 37.10 12.13 16.99
N ASP A 401 37.94 12.96 16.38
CA ASP A 401 38.27 14.31 16.86
C ASP A 401 37.01 15.19 16.99
N ILE A 402 36.24 15.33 15.90
CA ILE A 402 34.94 16.04 15.86
C ILE A 402 33.98 15.50 16.93
N TYR A 403 33.90 14.18 17.09
CA TYR A 403 33.02 13.54 18.07
C TYR A 403 33.44 13.82 19.52
N LEU A 404 34.74 13.89 19.79
CA LEU A 404 35.28 14.23 21.11
C LEU A 404 35.09 15.72 21.41
N GLU A 405 35.34 16.63 20.47
CA GLU A 405 35.10 18.07 20.63
C GLU A 405 33.66 18.36 21.11
N VAL A 406 32.67 17.78 20.41
CA VAL A 406 31.23 17.95 20.73
C VAL A 406 30.87 17.42 22.12
N ARG A 407 31.61 16.44 22.64
CA ARG A 407 31.37 15.82 23.96
C ARG A 407 32.18 16.45 25.08
N ILE A 408 33.38 16.95 24.81
CA ILE A 408 34.19 17.71 25.76
C ILE A 408 33.54 19.08 26.04
N ALA A 409 32.88 19.67 25.04
CA ALA A 409 32.03 20.85 25.21
C ALA A 409 30.78 20.61 26.09
N ASN A 410 30.46 19.37 26.48
CA ASN A 410 29.30 19.02 27.28
C ASN A 410 29.67 18.07 28.46
N PRO A 411 29.99 18.62 29.66
CA PRO A 411 30.62 17.88 30.76
C PRO A 411 29.91 16.59 31.20
N PHE A 412 28.59 16.51 31.04
CA PHE A 412 27.80 15.32 31.38
C PHE A 412 28.07 14.13 30.45
N LEU A 413 28.40 14.36 29.18
CA LEU A 413 28.72 13.29 28.22
C LEU A 413 30.12 12.73 28.45
N LEU A 414 31.08 13.57 28.86
CA LEU A 414 32.46 13.16 29.15
C LEU A 414 32.53 12.10 30.26
N LEU A 415 31.79 12.31 31.36
CA LEU A 415 31.68 11.35 32.47
C LEU A 415 31.10 10.01 32.01
N SER A 416 30.09 10.02 31.13
CA SER A 416 29.47 8.81 30.59
C SER A 416 30.39 8.01 29.65
N PHE A 417 31.35 8.68 29.02
CA PHE A 417 32.33 8.10 28.10
C PHE A 417 33.48 7.44 28.88
N LEU A 418 34.04 8.14 29.87
CA LEU A 418 35.07 7.61 30.76
C LEU A 418 34.58 6.39 31.55
N SER A 419 33.33 6.42 32.03
CA SER A 419 32.69 5.29 32.73
C SER A 419 32.39 4.05 31.86
N LYS A 420 32.64 4.10 30.54
CA LYS A 420 32.48 2.97 29.61
C LYS A 420 33.82 2.48 29.02
N MET A 421 34.91 3.16 29.34
CA MET A 421 36.28 2.82 28.92
C MET A 421 37.12 2.25 30.08
N ALA A 422 36.61 2.34 31.31
CA ALA A 422 37.10 1.64 32.50
C ALA A 422 36.21 0.40 32.77
#